data_AF-A0A5C8V372-F1
#
_entry.id   AF-A0A5C8V372-F1
#
_cell.length_a   1.000
_cell.length_b   1.000
_cell.length_c   1.000
_cell.angle_alpha   90.00
_cell.angle_beta   90.00
_cell.angle_gamma   90.00
#
_symmetry.space_group_name_H-M   'P 1'
#
loop_
_entity.id
_entity.type
_entity.pdbx_description
1 polymer ?
#
loop_
_entity_poly.entity_id
_entity_poly.type
_entity_poly.pdbx_seq_one_letter_code
_entity_poly.pdbx_strand_id
1 'polypeptide(L)'
;MNKLLTISLLIFLFLSCKNDKKSELEFYAENQTSFFDLRNGNWTKNSWIRKPENLKMVHESFKKFGYDKLENLIFKSENEFLIQGIYIKRNFENLMDSLELTYDKPEIQTKYYAEFWNRRKAEKNDSIVYEIIREFNSLKSDNKRLNFENQFVNDTLVDLLKIEFDNYNLNSEKLKSDFYTLKKYGLHQSAYNLLYERAEYSELELDREKLKRELKKTTEFEQPWLIDNEK
;
A
#
# COMPACT_ATOMS: atom_id res chain seq x y z
N MET A 1 45.75 46.19 -3.83
CA MET A 1 45.07 45.71 -2.60
C MET A 1 43.71 45.06 -2.86
N ASN A 2 42.85 45.61 -3.73
CA ASN A 2 41.49 45.06 -3.94
C ASN A 2 41.46 43.61 -4.45
N LYS A 3 42.37 43.17 -5.35
CA LYS A 3 42.40 41.79 -5.85
C LYS A 3 42.70 40.74 -4.77
N LEU A 4 43.55 41.05 -3.79
CA LEU A 4 43.86 40.17 -2.67
C LEU A 4 42.68 40.05 -1.71
N LEU A 5 41.96 41.14 -1.48
CA LEU A 5 40.77 41.15 -0.64
C LEU A 5 39.62 40.33 -1.27
N THR A 6 39.46 40.41 -2.60
CA THR A 6 38.47 39.62 -3.34
C THR A 6 38.79 38.12 -3.32
N ILE A 7 40.08 37.76 -3.45
CA ILE A 7 40.52 36.36 -3.36
C ILE A 7 40.31 35.80 -1.95
N SER A 8 40.61 36.58 -0.91
CA SER A 8 40.37 36.15 0.48
C SER A 8 38.88 35.97 0.79
N LEU A 9 37.99 36.84 0.27
CA LEU A 9 36.54 36.68 0.44
C LEU A 9 35.99 35.41 -0.26
N LEU A 10 36.52 35.09 -1.45
CA LEU A 10 36.17 33.86 -2.17
C LEU A 10 36.60 32.61 -1.40
N ILE A 11 37.77 32.61 -0.78
CA ILE A 11 38.25 31.48 0.03
C ILE A 11 37.35 31.24 1.26
N PHE A 12 36.87 32.30 1.92
CA PHE A 12 35.91 32.17 3.03
C PHE A 12 34.55 31.64 2.58
N LEU A 13 34.10 31.97 1.36
CA LEU A 13 32.85 31.43 0.80
C LEU A 13 32.96 29.93 0.49
N PHE A 14 34.13 29.42 0.08
CA PHE A 14 34.34 27.99 -0.16
C PHE A 14 34.64 27.16 1.10
N LEU A 15 35.12 27.79 2.18
CA LEU A 15 35.32 27.12 3.48
C LEU A 15 34.03 27.00 4.31
N SER A 16 32.94 27.69 3.93
CA SER A 16 31.64 27.56 4.59
C SER A 16 30.80 26.38 4.07
N CYS A 17 31.39 25.49 3.26
CA CYS A 17 30.84 24.15 3.08
C CYS A 17 30.84 23.44 4.43
N LYS A 18 29.71 23.56 5.13
CA LYS A 18 29.30 22.74 6.24
C LYS A 18 29.65 21.30 5.85
N ASN A 19 30.50 20.66 6.64
CA ASN A 19 30.62 19.22 6.63
C ASN A 19 29.24 18.69 7.08
N ASP A 20 28.29 18.64 6.16
CA ASP A 20 27.19 17.71 6.27
C ASP A 20 27.88 16.36 6.24
N LYS A 21 28.14 15.82 7.44
CA LYS A 21 28.38 14.39 7.59
C LYS A 21 27.33 13.75 6.71
N LYS A 22 27.74 13.06 5.65
CA LYS A 22 26.88 12.07 5.00
C LYS A 22 26.31 11.28 6.16
N SER A 23 25.05 11.50 6.50
CA SER A 23 24.40 10.70 7.53
C SER A 23 24.56 9.28 7.03
N GLU A 24 25.27 8.45 7.78
CA GLU A 24 25.25 7.02 7.50
C GLU A 24 23.79 6.65 7.32
N LEU A 25 23.45 6.07 6.16
CA LEU A 25 22.08 5.67 5.88
C LEU A 25 21.70 4.68 6.98
N GLU A 26 20.81 5.11 7.88
CA GLU A 26 20.34 4.29 8.97
C GLU A 26 19.24 3.38 8.44
N PHE A 27 19.46 2.07 8.49
CA PHE A 27 18.44 1.09 8.16
C PHE A 27 17.84 0.50 9.43
N TYR A 28 16.55 0.20 9.37
CA TYR A 28 15.80 -0.41 10.45
C TYR A 28 15.24 -1.75 10.00
N ALA A 29 15.11 -2.69 10.94
CA ALA A 29 14.58 -4.01 10.65
C ALA A 29 13.16 -3.91 10.07
N GLU A 30 12.85 -4.67 9.03
CA GLU A 30 11.51 -4.74 8.47
C GLU A 30 11.12 -6.21 8.35
N ASN A 31 9.95 -6.57 8.88
CA ASN A 31 9.44 -7.93 8.77
C ASN A 31 8.72 -8.12 7.42
N GLN A 32 8.98 -9.23 6.73
CA GLN A 32 8.31 -9.58 5.48
C GLN A 32 7.06 -10.40 5.78
N THR A 33 5.89 -9.77 5.68
CA THR A 33 4.60 -10.48 5.82
C THR A 33 4.39 -11.45 4.65
N SER A 34 3.49 -12.42 4.79
CA SER A 34 3.17 -13.35 3.70
C SER A 34 2.62 -12.66 2.44
N PHE A 35 2.12 -11.42 2.59
CA PHE A 35 1.58 -10.58 1.53
C PHE A 35 2.52 -9.43 1.13
N PHE A 36 3.78 -9.44 1.58
CA PHE A 36 4.77 -8.40 1.31
C PHE A 36 4.89 -8.05 -0.18
N ASP A 37 5.00 -9.09 -1.02
CA ASP A 37 5.14 -8.96 -2.47
C ASP A 37 3.92 -8.37 -3.18
N LEU A 38 2.76 -8.27 -2.51
CA LEU A 38 1.61 -7.57 -3.09
C LEU A 38 1.83 -6.07 -3.14
N ARG A 39 2.64 -5.55 -2.22
CA ARG A 39 3.00 -4.14 -2.16
C ARG A 39 4.33 -3.87 -2.86
N ASN A 40 5.33 -4.68 -2.56
CA ASN A 40 6.72 -4.41 -2.93
C ASN A 40 7.22 -5.25 -4.11
N GLY A 41 6.39 -6.17 -4.61
CA GLY A 41 6.70 -7.06 -5.71
C GLY A 41 5.83 -6.84 -6.94
N ASN A 42 6.03 -7.68 -7.96
CA ASN A 42 5.16 -7.69 -9.13
C ASN A 42 3.93 -8.57 -8.86
N TRP A 43 2.86 -7.97 -8.35
CA TRP A 43 1.63 -8.66 -8.01
C TRP A 43 1.00 -9.42 -9.20
N THR A 44 1.23 -8.98 -10.45
CA THR A 44 0.72 -9.69 -11.64
C THR A 44 1.34 -11.08 -11.82
N LYS A 45 2.52 -11.31 -11.24
CA LYS A 45 3.26 -12.58 -11.26
C LYS A 45 3.22 -13.32 -9.91
N ASN A 46 2.60 -12.73 -8.89
CA ASN A 46 2.56 -13.30 -7.56
C ASN A 46 1.62 -14.52 -7.54
N SER A 47 2.15 -15.70 -7.21
CA SER A 47 1.38 -16.94 -7.11
C SER A 47 0.69 -17.10 -5.76
N TRP A 48 1.18 -16.41 -4.71
CA TRP A 48 0.58 -16.44 -3.38
C TRP A 48 -0.85 -15.90 -3.42
N ILE A 49 -1.09 -14.73 -4.02
CA ILE A 49 -2.45 -14.14 -4.10
C ILE A 49 -3.39 -14.91 -5.03
N ARG A 50 -2.89 -15.83 -5.86
CA ARG A 50 -3.74 -16.65 -6.74
C ARG A 50 -4.37 -17.83 -6.02
N LYS A 51 -3.94 -18.13 -4.79
CA LYS A 51 -4.52 -19.22 -4.00
C LYS A 51 -5.90 -18.81 -3.46
N PRO A 52 -6.91 -19.70 -3.50
CA PRO A 52 -8.26 -19.34 -3.06
C PRO A 52 -8.35 -18.82 -1.62
N GLU A 53 -7.63 -19.46 -0.71
CA GLU A 53 -7.59 -19.09 0.71
C GLU A 53 -7.01 -17.69 0.94
N ASN A 54 -6.03 -17.30 0.13
CA ASN A 54 -5.41 -15.97 0.22
C ASN A 54 -6.30 -14.90 -0.40
N LEU A 55 -7.01 -15.21 -1.50
CA LEU A 55 -8.03 -14.32 -2.06
C LEU A 55 -9.15 -14.07 -1.05
N LYS A 56 -9.66 -15.13 -0.40
CA LYS A 56 -10.68 -15.01 0.64
C LYS A 56 -10.16 -14.15 1.80
N MET A 57 -8.95 -14.41 2.31
CA MET A 57 -8.38 -13.64 3.40
C MET A 57 -8.21 -12.15 3.07
N VAL A 58 -7.68 -11.83 1.89
CA VAL A 58 -7.53 -10.43 1.44
C VAL A 58 -8.90 -9.77 1.26
N HIS A 59 -9.85 -10.45 0.64
CA HIS A 59 -11.20 -9.94 0.44
C HIS A 59 -11.91 -9.62 1.76
N GLU A 60 -11.89 -10.54 2.72
CA GLU A 60 -12.51 -10.35 4.04
C GLU A 60 -11.82 -9.22 4.83
N SER A 61 -10.50 -9.09 4.69
CA SER A 61 -9.73 -7.97 5.25
C SER A 61 -10.11 -6.64 4.61
N PHE A 62 -10.30 -6.60 3.28
CA PHE A 62 -10.76 -5.42 2.56
C PHE A 62 -12.19 -5.02 2.93
N LYS A 63 -13.08 -5.99 3.12
CA LYS A 63 -14.44 -5.74 3.66
C LYS A 63 -14.39 -5.12 5.05
N LYS A 64 -13.56 -5.64 5.95
CA LYS A 64 -13.38 -5.09 7.30
C LYS A 64 -12.78 -3.67 7.29
N PHE A 65 -11.86 -3.40 6.38
CA PHE A 65 -11.27 -2.07 6.22
C PHE A 65 -12.23 -1.06 5.59
N GLY A 66 -12.95 -1.47 4.55
CA GLY A 66 -13.84 -0.63 3.73
C GLY A 66 -13.39 -0.58 2.27
N TYR A 67 -14.18 -1.18 1.38
CA TYR A 67 -13.91 -1.19 -0.05
C TYR A 67 -13.96 0.20 -0.70
N ASP A 68 -14.78 1.09 -0.16
CA ASP A 68 -14.90 2.49 -0.58
C ASP A 68 -13.57 3.23 -0.50
N LYS A 69 -12.82 3.03 0.59
CA LYS A 69 -11.49 3.63 0.77
C LYS A 69 -10.48 3.12 -0.26
N LEU A 70 -10.55 1.83 -0.62
CA LEU A 70 -9.65 1.20 -1.58
C LEU A 70 -10.00 1.56 -3.03
N GLU A 71 -11.29 1.66 -3.35
CA GLU A 71 -11.76 2.01 -4.69
C GLU A 71 -11.35 3.44 -5.08
N ASN A 72 -11.26 4.35 -4.10
CA ASN A 72 -10.73 5.71 -4.31
C ASN A 72 -9.28 5.74 -4.80
N LEU A 73 -8.53 4.65 -4.67
CA LEU A 73 -7.16 4.52 -5.20
C LEU A 73 -7.14 4.17 -6.70
N ILE A 74 -8.29 3.83 -7.28
CA ILE A 74 -8.42 3.52 -8.71
C ILE A 74 -8.81 4.81 -9.44
N PHE A 75 -7.92 5.28 -10.31
CA PHE A 75 -8.29 6.34 -11.24
C PHE A 75 -9.15 5.76 -12.34
N LYS A 76 -10.40 6.22 -12.46
CA LYS A 76 -11.36 5.76 -13.46
C LYS A 76 -11.71 6.89 -14.42
N SER A 77 -11.82 6.58 -15.70
CA SER A 77 -12.46 7.43 -16.70
C SER A 77 -13.51 6.64 -17.47
N GLU A 78 -14.13 7.27 -18.47
CA GLU A 78 -15.26 6.67 -19.20
C GLU A 78 -14.90 5.34 -19.86
N ASN A 79 -13.66 5.15 -20.34
CA ASN A 79 -13.27 3.99 -21.16
C ASN A 79 -11.98 3.32 -20.71
N GLU A 80 -11.42 3.74 -19.58
CA GLU A 80 -10.15 3.23 -19.06
C GLU A 80 -10.08 3.43 -17.55
N PHE A 81 -9.17 2.70 -16.91
CA PHE A 81 -8.80 2.94 -15.53
C PHE A 81 -7.33 2.60 -15.29
N LEU A 82 -6.78 3.19 -14.23
CA LEU A 82 -5.42 2.99 -13.75
C LEU A 82 -5.49 2.54 -12.30
N ILE A 83 -4.86 1.40 -12.01
CA ILE A 83 -4.72 0.87 -10.65
C ILE A 83 -3.26 0.49 -10.42
N GLN A 84 -2.61 1.10 -9.43
CA GLN A 84 -1.19 0.85 -9.10
C GLN A 84 -0.25 0.83 -10.32
N GLY A 85 -0.36 1.82 -11.21
CA GLY A 85 0.48 1.92 -12.41
C GLY A 85 0.07 1.00 -13.57
N ILE A 86 -0.97 0.18 -13.42
CA ILE A 86 -1.49 -0.69 -14.48
C ILE A 86 -2.66 -0.02 -15.18
N TYR A 87 -2.41 0.36 -16.43
CA TYR A 87 -3.40 0.96 -17.31
C TYR A 87 -4.23 -0.11 -18.01
N ILE A 88 -5.55 0.00 -17.91
CA ILE A 88 -6.50 -0.91 -18.55
C ILE A 88 -7.46 -0.09 -19.42
N LYS A 89 -7.41 -0.31 -20.73
CA LYS A 89 -8.25 0.36 -21.74
C LYS A 89 -9.66 -0.25 -21.82
N ARG A 90 -10.38 -0.28 -20.70
CA ARG A 90 -11.78 -0.69 -20.59
C ARG A 90 -12.46 0.16 -19.51
N ASN A 91 -13.75 0.44 -19.68
CA ASN A 91 -14.55 1.00 -18.59
C ASN A 91 -14.53 0.03 -17.39
N PHE A 92 -14.29 0.56 -16.18
CA PHE A 92 -14.16 -0.25 -14.97
C PHE A 92 -15.46 -0.96 -14.60
N GLU A 93 -16.59 -0.24 -14.61
CA GLU A 93 -17.90 -0.77 -14.24
C GLU A 93 -18.34 -1.88 -15.21
N ASN A 94 -18.26 -1.60 -16.52
CA ASN A 94 -18.58 -2.59 -17.55
C ASN A 94 -17.69 -3.84 -17.46
N LEU A 95 -16.41 -3.68 -17.08
CA LEU A 95 -15.51 -4.81 -16.90
C LEU A 95 -15.98 -5.69 -15.73
N MET A 96 -16.31 -5.09 -14.58
CA MET A 96 -16.77 -5.83 -13.40
C MET A 96 -18.10 -6.55 -13.67
N ASP A 97 -19.08 -5.85 -14.25
CA ASP A 97 -20.38 -6.42 -14.63
C ASP A 97 -20.22 -7.56 -15.65
N SER A 98 -19.41 -7.35 -16.69
CA SER A 98 -19.18 -8.38 -17.70
C SER A 98 -18.50 -9.62 -17.13
N LEU A 99 -17.56 -9.45 -16.20
CA LEU A 99 -16.93 -10.57 -15.53
C LEU A 99 -17.97 -11.38 -14.74
N GLU A 100 -18.79 -10.71 -13.92
CA GLU A 100 -19.86 -11.37 -13.17
C GLU A 100 -20.83 -12.12 -14.11
N LEU A 101 -21.33 -11.45 -15.14
CA LEU A 101 -22.33 -12.00 -16.06
C LEU A 101 -21.83 -13.24 -16.79
N THR A 102 -20.54 -13.27 -17.14
CA THR A 102 -19.94 -14.31 -17.98
C THR A 102 -19.41 -15.52 -17.21
N TYR A 103 -19.42 -15.51 -15.88
CA TYR A 103 -19.02 -16.68 -15.09
C TYR A 103 -19.93 -17.88 -15.42
N ASP A 104 -19.32 -19.00 -15.80
CA ASP A 104 -20.00 -20.24 -16.23
C ASP A 104 -21.05 -20.10 -17.36
N LYS A 105 -20.94 -19.05 -18.17
CA LYS A 105 -21.79 -18.81 -19.34
C LYS A 105 -20.98 -18.68 -20.64
N PRO A 106 -20.42 -19.80 -21.16
CA PRO A 106 -19.57 -19.78 -22.34
C PRO A 106 -20.23 -19.18 -23.59
N GLU A 107 -21.55 -19.26 -23.69
CA GLU A 107 -22.35 -18.77 -24.82
C GLU A 107 -22.34 -17.25 -25.00
N ILE A 108 -22.09 -16.49 -23.94
CA ILE A 108 -21.99 -15.01 -23.98
C ILE A 108 -20.56 -14.51 -23.76
N GLN A 109 -19.58 -15.41 -23.63
CA GLN A 109 -18.19 -15.03 -23.41
C GLN A 109 -17.54 -14.54 -24.71
N THR A 110 -17.04 -13.30 -24.68
CA THR A 110 -16.03 -12.86 -25.67
C THR A 110 -14.69 -13.52 -25.36
N LYS A 111 -13.76 -13.51 -26.33
CA LYS A 111 -12.40 -14.09 -26.19
C LYS A 111 -11.73 -13.71 -24.86
N TYR A 112 -11.81 -12.43 -24.48
CA TYR A 112 -11.17 -11.94 -23.25
C TYR A 112 -11.75 -12.59 -21.99
N TYR A 113 -13.08 -12.68 -21.85
CA TYR A 113 -13.73 -13.24 -20.67
C TYR A 113 -13.56 -14.76 -20.59
N ALA A 114 -13.59 -15.45 -21.74
CA ALA A 114 -13.26 -16.86 -21.81
C ALA A 114 -11.82 -17.13 -21.33
N GLU A 115 -10.85 -16.38 -21.84
CA GLU A 115 -9.46 -16.50 -21.41
C GLU A 115 -9.27 -16.17 -19.92
N PHE A 116 -9.96 -15.16 -19.41
CA PHE A 116 -9.93 -14.82 -17.99
C PHE A 116 -10.41 -15.99 -17.13
N TRP A 117 -11.63 -16.49 -17.38
CA TRP A 117 -12.21 -17.56 -16.57
C TRP A 117 -11.47 -18.89 -16.73
N ASN A 118 -10.97 -19.21 -17.92
CA ASN A 118 -10.14 -20.41 -18.12
C ASN A 118 -8.85 -20.37 -17.30
N ARG A 119 -8.20 -19.20 -17.17
CA ARG A 119 -7.04 -19.05 -16.29
C ARG A 119 -7.41 -19.25 -14.83
N ARG A 120 -8.53 -18.68 -14.36
CA ARG A 120 -8.98 -18.84 -12.98
C ARG A 120 -9.33 -20.29 -12.65
N LYS A 121 -9.98 -20.99 -13.57
CA LYS A 121 -10.29 -22.43 -13.46
C LYS A 121 -9.01 -23.28 -13.42
N ALA A 122 -8.03 -22.97 -14.26
CA ALA A 122 -6.72 -23.64 -14.24
C ALA A 122 -5.97 -23.42 -12.91
N GLU A 123 -6.10 -22.24 -12.31
CA GLU A 123 -5.57 -21.89 -11.00
C GLU A 123 -6.45 -22.40 -9.83
N LYS A 124 -7.61 -22.99 -10.12
CA LYS A 124 -8.60 -23.48 -9.14
C LYS A 124 -9.09 -22.39 -8.18
N ASN A 125 -9.19 -21.16 -8.66
CA ASN A 125 -9.63 -19.99 -7.88
C ASN A 125 -10.84 -19.27 -8.49
N ASP A 126 -11.49 -19.86 -9.49
CA ASP A 126 -12.58 -19.23 -10.22
C ASP A 126 -13.80 -18.95 -9.35
N SER A 127 -14.21 -19.87 -8.47
CA SER A 127 -15.38 -19.66 -7.60
C SER A 127 -15.18 -18.51 -6.62
N ILE A 128 -14.00 -18.41 -5.98
CA ILE A 128 -13.72 -17.29 -5.05
C ILE A 128 -13.56 -15.96 -5.79
N VAL A 129 -12.96 -15.96 -6.99
CA VAL A 129 -12.89 -14.73 -7.80
C VAL A 129 -14.29 -14.28 -8.20
N TYR A 130 -15.18 -15.20 -8.59
CA TYR A 130 -16.56 -14.89 -8.88
C TYR A 130 -17.31 -14.34 -7.65
N GLU A 131 -17.15 -14.97 -6.48
CA GLU A 131 -17.71 -14.49 -5.21
C GLU A 131 -17.29 -13.04 -4.92
N ILE A 132 -15.99 -12.74 -5.02
CA ILE A 132 -15.43 -11.41 -4.79
C ILE A 132 -16.04 -10.37 -5.75
N ILE A 133 -16.12 -10.70 -7.04
CA ILE A 133 -16.67 -9.79 -8.06
C ILE A 133 -18.15 -9.50 -7.78
N ARG A 134 -18.94 -10.55 -7.51
CA ARG A 134 -20.36 -10.43 -7.19
C ARG A 134 -20.60 -9.60 -5.93
N GLU A 135 -19.84 -9.86 -4.86
CA GLU A 135 -19.94 -9.07 -3.62
C GLU A 135 -19.55 -7.61 -3.87
N PHE A 136 -18.48 -7.37 -4.64
CA PHE A 136 -18.07 -6.03 -5.01
C PHE A 136 -19.12 -5.28 -5.85
N ASN A 137 -19.79 -5.93 -6.80
CA ASN A 137 -20.87 -5.31 -7.57
C ASN A 137 -22.12 -5.04 -6.70
N SER A 138 -22.42 -5.90 -5.73
CA SER A 138 -23.54 -5.70 -4.81
C SER A 138 -23.38 -4.46 -3.93
N LEU A 139 -22.14 -4.10 -3.54
CA LEU A 139 -21.84 -2.86 -2.80
C LEU A 139 -22.36 -1.62 -3.54
N LYS A 140 -22.16 -1.59 -4.85
CA LYS A 140 -22.51 -0.45 -5.71
C LYS A 140 -24.01 -0.27 -5.88
N SER A 141 -24.73 -1.38 -5.88
CA SER A 141 -26.18 -1.37 -6.08
C SER A 141 -26.94 -1.06 -4.79
N ASP A 142 -26.47 -1.59 -3.65
CA ASP A 142 -27.24 -1.57 -2.40
C ASP A 142 -26.83 -0.48 -1.40
N ASN A 143 -25.71 0.23 -1.63
CA ASN A 143 -25.11 1.20 -0.68
C ASN A 143 -24.94 0.64 0.76
N LYS A 144 -24.89 -0.67 0.92
CA LYS A 144 -24.75 -1.35 2.21
C LYS A 144 -23.32 -1.79 2.43
N ARG A 145 -22.84 -1.68 3.66
CA ARG A 145 -21.57 -2.32 4.05
C ARG A 145 -21.70 -3.83 3.91
N LEU A 146 -20.73 -4.47 3.23
CA LEU A 146 -20.66 -5.92 3.22
C LEU A 146 -20.32 -6.44 4.62
N ASN A 147 -20.99 -7.52 5.01
CA ASN A 147 -20.57 -8.29 6.17
C ASN A 147 -19.27 -9.03 5.83
N PHE A 148 -18.41 -9.17 6.84
CA PHE A 148 -17.18 -9.94 6.73
C PHE A 148 -17.14 -11.08 7.74
N GLU A 149 -16.41 -12.12 7.38
CA GLU A 149 -16.22 -13.33 8.18
C GLU A 149 -14.91 -13.22 8.96
N ASN A 150 -15.01 -12.91 10.26
CA ASN A 150 -13.86 -12.68 11.14
C ASN A 150 -12.78 -13.78 11.08
N GLN A 151 -13.16 -15.04 10.85
CA GLN A 151 -12.23 -16.17 10.79
C GLN A 151 -11.22 -16.11 9.64
N PHE A 152 -11.53 -15.34 8.59
CA PHE A 152 -10.68 -15.19 7.41
C PHE A 152 -9.94 -13.86 7.38
N VAL A 153 -10.25 -12.94 8.31
CA VAL A 153 -9.61 -11.63 8.37
C VAL A 153 -8.16 -11.75 8.80
N ASN A 154 -7.28 -10.99 8.14
CA ASN A 154 -5.91 -10.76 8.58
C ASN A 154 -5.80 -9.40 9.28
N ASP A 155 -5.74 -9.41 10.61
CA ASP A 155 -5.69 -8.18 11.41
C ASP A 155 -4.44 -7.34 11.13
N THR A 156 -3.29 -7.98 10.85
CA THR A 156 -2.07 -7.25 10.44
C THR A 156 -2.30 -6.47 9.15
N LEU A 157 -2.91 -7.07 8.13
CA LEU A 157 -3.23 -6.37 6.88
C LEU A 157 -4.22 -5.23 7.13
N VAL A 158 -5.26 -5.45 7.94
CA VAL A 158 -6.25 -4.41 8.26
C VAL A 158 -5.61 -3.22 8.99
N ASP A 159 -4.75 -3.47 9.97
CA ASP A 159 -4.03 -2.42 10.68
C ASP A 159 -3.12 -1.64 9.73
N LEU A 160 -2.39 -2.32 8.84
CA LEU A 160 -1.52 -1.68 7.87
C LEU A 160 -2.30 -0.78 6.89
N LEU A 161 -3.45 -1.25 6.39
CA LEU A 161 -4.33 -0.44 5.55
C LEU A 161 -4.86 0.80 6.29
N LYS A 162 -5.22 0.67 7.58
CA LYS A 162 -5.64 1.81 8.39
C LYS A 162 -4.52 2.82 8.60
N ILE A 163 -3.30 2.36 8.88
CA ILE A 163 -2.16 3.26 9.07
C ILE A 163 -1.83 4.00 7.77
N GLU A 164 -1.92 3.32 6.62
CA GLU A 164 -1.55 3.91 5.34
C GLU A 164 -2.61 4.87 4.77
N PHE A 165 -3.89 4.55 4.92
CA PHE A 165 -4.99 5.22 4.20
C PHE A 165 -6.01 5.93 5.11
N ASP A 166 -6.02 5.69 6.43
CA ASP A 166 -6.98 6.32 7.35
C ASP A 166 -6.39 7.61 7.97
N ASN A 167 -6.18 8.61 7.11
CA ASN A 167 -5.54 9.88 7.47
C ASN A 167 -6.52 10.90 8.10
N TYR A 168 -7.66 10.46 8.61
CA TYR A 168 -8.61 11.34 9.29
C TYR A 168 -8.22 11.56 10.75
N ASN A 169 -8.34 12.80 11.23
CA ASN A 169 -8.09 13.19 12.62
C ASN A 169 -6.68 12.82 13.13
N LEU A 170 -5.66 13.02 12.31
CA LEU A 170 -4.27 12.77 12.70
C LEU A 170 -3.89 13.65 13.90
N ASN A 171 -3.34 13.00 14.91
CA ASN A 171 -2.87 13.64 16.13
C ASN A 171 -1.74 12.79 16.74
N SER A 172 -1.06 13.34 17.74
CA SER A 172 0.10 12.70 18.38
C SER A 172 -0.25 11.38 19.08
N GLU A 173 -1.50 11.15 19.49
CA GLU A 173 -1.93 9.87 20.08
C GLU A 173 -2.07 8.79 19.02
N LYS A 174 -2.76 9.10 17.91
CA LYS A 174 -2.91 8.19 16.76
C LYS A 174 -1.54 7.81 16.20
N LEU A 175 -0.66 8.78 15.95
CA LEU A 175 0.69 8.48 15.46
C LEU A 175 1.45 7.56 16.41
N LYS A 176 1.40 7.79 17.73
CA LYS A 176 2.06 6.91 18.70
C LYS A 176 1.47 5.50 18.65
N SER A 177 0.15 5.38 18.58
CA SER A 177 -0.52 4.08 18.44
C SER A 177 -0.07 3.34 17.18
N ASP A 178 -0.03 4.04 16.04
CA ASP A 178 0.37 3.48 14.75
C ASP A 178 1.86 3.08 14.79
N PHE A 179 2.73 3.91 15.37
CA PHE A 179 4.15 3.62 15.60
C PHE A 179 4.37 2.33 16.41
N TYR A 180 3.67 2.17 17.53
CA TYR A 180 3.77 0.96 18.35
C TYR A 180 3.16 -0.27 17.66
N THR A 181 2.14 -0.08 16.83
CA THR A 181 1.54 -1.15 16.01
C THR A 181 2.54 -1.67 14.97
N LEU A 182 3.23 -0.78 14.25
CA LEU A 182 4.28 -1.16 13.31
C LEU A 182 5.44 -1.90 14.00
N LYS A 183 5.91 -1.38 15.15
CA LYS A 183 6.93 -2.05 15.97
C LYS A 183 6.51 -3.44 16.42
N LYS A 184 5.26 -3.62 16.85
CA LYS A 184 4.70 -4.92 17.26
C LYS A 184 4.80 -5.95 16.12
N TYR A 185 4.64 -5.52 14.87
CA TYR A 185 4.77 -6.38 13.69
C TYR A 185 6.21 -6.53 13.17
N GLY A 186 7.19 -5.89 13.82
CA GLY A 186 8.60 -5.90 13.39
C GLY A 186 8.89 -5.00 12.19
N LEU A 187 8.00 -4.05 11.87
CA LEU A 187 8.11 -3.14 10.74
C LEU A 187 8.79 -1.82 11.17
N HIS A 188 10.05 -1.90 11.59
CA HIS A 188 10.76 -0.74 12.14
C HIS A 188 11.16 0.27 11.06
N GLN A 189 11.39 -0.14 9.82
CA GLN A 189 11.64 0.80 8.72
C GLN A 189 10.35 1.56 8.38
N SER A 190 9.21 0.88 8.33
CA SER A 190 7.91 1.55 8.22
C SER A 190 7.63 2.49 9.38
N ALA A 191 7.99 2.11 10.61
CA ALA A 191 7.84 2.97 11.79
C ALA A 191 8.77 4.19 11.75
N TYR A 192 9.97 4.05 11.21
CA TYR A 192 10.84 5.20 10.93
C TYR A 192 10.21 6.13 9.91
N ASN A 193 9.71 5.59 8.79
CA ASN A 193 9.08 6.39 7.74
C ASN A 193 7.83 7.11 8.26
N LEU A 194 7.02 6.48 9.12
CA LEU A 194 5.91 7.13 9.81
C LEU A 194 6.35 8.39 10.60
N LEU A 195 7.55 8.36 11.18
CA LEU A 195 8.09 9.48 11.96
C LEU A 195 8.78 10.56 11.12
N TYR A 196 9.31 10.26 9.94
CA TYR A 196 10.20 11.22 9.26
C TYR A 196 9.96 11.38 7.76
N GLU A 197 9.18 10.50 7.15
CA GLU A 197 9.05 10.39 5.68
C GLU A 197 7.57 10.34 5.27
N ARG A 198 6.68 10.85 6.14
CA ARG A 198 5.24 10.91 5.92
C ARG A 198 4.74 12.32 6.12
N ALA A 199 4.46 13.00 5.01
CA ALA A 199 4.02 14.38 4.98
C ALA A 199 2.78 14.64 5.84
N GLU A 200 1.90 13.64 5.99
CA GLU A 200 0.67 13.80 6.77
C GLU A 200 0.94 13.96 8.28
N TYR A 201 2.13 13.59 8.73
CA TYR A 201 2.53 13.63 10.14
C TYR A 201 3.63 14.65 10.41
N SER A 202 4.16 15.36 9.42
CA SER A 202 5.32 16.26 9.54
C SER A 202 5.11 17.37 10.57
N GLU A 203 3.92 17.96 10.58
CA GLU A 203 3.53 19.11 11.43
C GLU A 203 3.19 18.73 12.88
N LEU A 204 3.15 17.45 13.24
CA LEU A 204 2.81 17.03 14.61
C LEU A 204 4.00 17.24 15.57
N GLU A 205 3.75 17.95 16.66
CA GLU A 205 4.71 18.09 17.76
C GLU A 205 4.91 16.77 18.50
N LEU A 206 6.08 16.15 18.28
CA LEU A 206 6.45 14.84 18.79
C LEU A 206 7.92 14.80 19.17
N ASP A 207 8.24 14.08 20.25
CA ASP A 207 9.63 13.71 20.57
C ASP A 207 10.08 12.54 19.68
N ARG A 208 10.31 12.86 18.39
CA ARG A 208 10.68 11.88 17.36
C ARG A 208 11.98 11.16 17.72
N GLU A 209 12.96 11.86 18.30
CA GLU A 209 14.24 11.28 18.72
C GLU A 209 14.10 10.27 19.86
N LYS A 210 13.14 10.46 20.77
CA LYS A 210 12.82 9.43 21.77
C LYS A 210 12.23 8.19 21.11
N LEU A 211 11.25 8.34 20.22
CA LEU A 211 10.60 7.21 19.54
C LEU A 211 11.60 6.47 18.63
N LYS A 212 12.39 7.18 17.84
CA LYS A 212 13.44 6.64 16.97
C LYS A 212 14.43 5.73 17.71
N ARG A 213 14.81 6.08 18.94
CA ARG A 213 15.71 5.26 19.78
C ARG A 213 15.15 3.89 20.15
N GLU A 214 13.84 3.70 20.01
CA GLU A 214 13.18 2.41 20.25
C GLU A 214 13.15 1.49 19.01
N LEU A 215 13.63 1.98 17.86
CA LEU A 215 13.67 1.21 16.62
C LEU A 215 14.89 0.29 16.57
N LYS A 216 14.72 -0.90 16.01
CA LYS A 216 15.79 -1.87 15.83
C LYS A 216 16.56 -1.55 14.55
N LYS A 217 17.81 -1.12 14.70
CA LYS A 217 18.72 -0.89 13.56
C LYS A 217 19.16 -2.21 12.92
N THR A 218 19.48 -2.15 11.63
CA THR A 218 20.06 -3.23 10.84
C THR A 218 21.10 -2.68 9.86
N THR A 219 21.87 -3.56 9.23
CA THR A 219 22.86 -3.21 8.20
C THR A 219 22.32 -3.34 6.78
N GLU A 220 21.20 -4.04 6.61
CA GLU A 220 20.59 -4.34 5.32
C GLU A 220 19.27 -3.59 5.15
N PHE A 221 19.08 -2.96 3.99
CA PHE A 221 17.83 -2.31 3.67
C PHE A 221 16.79 -3.32 3.20
N GLU A 222 15.59 -3.22 3.77
CA GLU A 222 14.40 -3.94 3.32
C GLU A 222 13.31 -2.95 2.92
N GLN A 223 12.55 -3.28 1.87
CA GLN A 223 11.50 -2.40 1.36
C GLN A 223 10.40 -2.24 2.42
N PRO A 224 10.14 -1.03 2.94
CA PRO A 224 9.13 -0.83 3.98
C PRO A 224 7.71 -0.99 3.42
N TRP A 225 6.78 -1.34 4.31
CA TRP A 225 5.36 -1.15 4.02
C TRP A 225 5.01 0.33 3.85
N LEU A 226 5.35 1.20 4.79
CA LEU A 226 5.09 2.63 4.64
C LEU A 226 6.25 3.25 3.86
N ILE A 227 6.03 3.58 2.59
CA ILE A 227 7.03 4.29 1.78
C ILE A 227 7.08 5.77 2.12
N ASP A 228 8.25 6.35 1.86
CA ASP A 228 8.46 7.79 1.84
C ASP A 228 7.54 8.46 0.81
N ASN A 229 6.79 9.48 1.24
CA ASN A 229 5.95 10.31 0.39
C ASN A 229 6.24 11.81 0.51
N GLU A 230 7.36 12.21 1.11
CA GLU A 230 7.80 13.61 1.21
C GLU A 230 8.58 14.09 -0.03
N LYS A 231 8.89 13.18 -0.97
CA LYS A 231 9.68 13.44 -2.18
C LYS A 231 8.85 13.80 -3.42
#